data_AF-A0A0J1N4L5-F1
#
_entry.id   AF-A0A0J1N4L5-F1
#
_cell.length_a   1.000
_cell.length_b   1.000
_cell.length_c   1.000
_cell.angle_alpha   90.00
_cell.angle_beta   90.00
_cell.angle_gamma   90.00
#
_symmetry.space_group_name_H-M   'P 1'
#
loop_
_entity.id
_entity.type
_entity.pdbx_description
1 polymer ?
#
loop_
_entity_poly.entity_id
_entity_poly.type
_entity_poly.pdbx_seq_one_letter_code
_entity_poly.pdbx_strand_id
1 'polypeptide(L)'
;MRLLNRLNQYQRLWQPSNGEPQSVTVGELAERCFCSERHVRTLLKQAQDAGWLEWHAQSGRGKRGQLRFLVTPDSLRNTMMEQALQKGEQLSVLELAQLAPGELRTLLQPFMGGQWQNDTPTLRIPYYRQLDPLHPGFLPGRAEQHLAGQVFSGLTRFDSTTQRPCGDLAHHWNISADGLRWDFYIRSTLHWHNGDTVSSTQLHQQLLKLLELPALNKLFISVKRIEVTHPQCLTFILHRPDFWLAHRLASYSSHLAHPEHPFVGTGPFRLTLFTPELVRIESHDHYHLSHPLLKAIEYWITPQLFSQDLGTSCRHPVQIAIGKPEELPMLSQVSSGISLGFCYLTLRKSARLNTQQARRLVDIIHRSSLLQTLEVDENLITPSNALLPGWSIPQWDELDEVALPEKLTLAYHLPVELHAMAEQLCHALALLGCELTLIFHNAKNWDGNHPLAQADLMMGDRLIGEAPEYTLEQWLRCDQLWSHVLNAPAYTHLQTTLDALQIQADEDDRHAALQQVFATLMHDATLTPLFNYHYRISAPPGVNGVRLNPRGWFEFTEAWLPPPSA
;
A
#
# COMPACT_ATOMS: atom_id res chain seq x y z
N MET A 1 -8.13 -28.48 -3.38
CA MET A 1 -7.85 -29.76 -4.08
C MET A 1 -9.08 -30.62 -4.47
N ARG A 2 -10.12 -30.81 -3.62
CA ARG A 2 -11.27 -31.70 -3.97
C ARG A 2 -12.26 -31.09 -4.98
N LEU A 3 -12.50 -29.78 -4.94
CA LEU A 3 -13.49 -29.11 -5.79
C LEU A 3 -12.99 -28.96 -7.23
N LEU A 4 -11.77 -28.44 -7.43
CA LEU A 4 -11.16 -28.31 -8.75
C LEU A 4 -11.04 -29.65 -9.48
N ASN A 5 -10.65 -30.72 -8.78
CA ASN A 5 -10.57 -32.06 -9.37
C ASN A 5 -11.95 -32.59 -9.81
N ARG A 6 -13.02 -32.32 -9.05
CA ARG A 6 -14.39 -32.68 -9.44
C ARG A 6 -14.84 -31.93 -10.68
N LEU A 7 -14.54 -30.63 -10.76
CA LEU A 7 -14.84 -29.81 -11.93
C LEU A 7 -14.08 -30.30 -13.17
N ASN A 8 -12.78 -30.58 -13.05
CA ASN A 8 -11.95 -31.11 -14.13
C ASN A 8 -12.45 -32.48 -14.62
N GLN A 9 -12.87 -33.36 -13.70
CA GLN A 9 -13.48 -34.65 -14.06
C GLN A 9 -14.79 -34.44 -14.82
N TYR A 10 -15.67 -33.55 -14.34
CA TYR A 10 -16.91 -33.22 -15.02
C TYR A 10 -16.66 -32.64 -16.43
N GLN A 11 -15.71 -31.70 -16.56
CA GLN A 11 -15.35 -31.10 -17.84
C GLN A 11 -14.82 -32.13 -18.85
N ARG A 12 -14.02 -33.11 -18.41
CA ARG A 12 -13.54 -34.22 -19.26
C ARG A 12 -14.67 -35.12 -19.75
N LEU A 13 -15.76 -35.26 -18.98
CA LEU A 13 -16.95 -35.97 -19.44
C LEU A 13 -17.73 -35.16 -20.48
N TRP A 14 -17.81 -33.85 -20.27
CA TRP A 14 -18.60 -32.91 -21.07
C TRP A 14 -17.96 -32.58 -22.43
N GLN A 15 -16.64 -32.33 -22.46
CA GLN A 15 -15.88 -31.83 -23.62
C GLN A 15 -16.08 -32.63 -24.93
N PRO A 16 -16.13 -33.97 -24.94
CA PRO A 16 -16.25 -34.74 -26.19
C PRO A 16 -17.54 -34.53 -26.96
N SER A 17 -18.63 -34.09 -26.31
CA SER A 17 -19.91 -33.80 -26.98
C SER A 17 -20.34 -32.34 -26.90
N ASN A 18 -19.53 -31.50 -26.26
CA ASN A 18 -19.89 -30.10 -26.02
C ASN A 18 -21.28 -29.94 -25.36
N GLY A 19 -21.66 -30.89 -24.49
CA GLY A 19 -22.95 -30.91 -23.78
C GLY A 19 -24.07 -31.73 -24.43
N GLU A 20 -23.91 -32.17 -25.68
CA GLU A 20 -24.91 -33.02 -26.33
C GLU A 20 -25.02 -34.41 -25.66
N PRO A 21 -26.20 -35.06 -25.67
CA PRO A 21 -26.38 -36.41 -25.14
C PRO A 21 -25.41 -37.42 -25.76
N GLN A 22 -24.78 -38.25 -24.92
CA GLN A 22 -23.76 -39.20 -25.33
C GLN A 22 -24.21 -40.64 -25.10
N SER A 23 -23.94 -41.52 -26.07
CA SER A 23 -24.02 -42.97 -25.90
C SER A 23 -22.62 -43.54 -25.66
N VAL A 24 -22.31 -43.92 -24.41
CA VAL A 24 -20.94 -44.22 -23.95
C VAL A 24 -20.92 -45.36 -22.94
N THR A 25 -19.81 -46.06 -22.83
CA THR A 25 -19.58 -47.12 -21.83
C THR A 25 -18.93 -46.57 -20.55
N VAL A 26 -19.07 -47.30 -19.45
CA VAL A 26 -18.43 -46.93 -18.17
C VAL A 26 -16.89 -46.96 -18.27
N GLY A 27 -16.33 -47.86 -19.07
CA GLY A 27 -14.88 -47.93 -19.33
C GLY A 27 -14.38 -46.67 -20.04
N GLU A 28 -15.04 -46.26 -21.12
CA GLU A 28 -14.72 -45.01 -21.85
C GLU A 28 -14.80 -43.78 -20.92
N LEU A 29 -15.80 -43.72 -20.03
CA LEU A 29 -15.92 -42.63 -19.05
C LEU A 29 -14.80 -42.66 -17.99
N ALA A 30 -14.40 -43.84 -17.53
CA ALA A 30 -13.33 -44.03 -16.55
C ALA A 30 -11.96 -43.60 -17.11
N GLU A 31 -11.68 -43.97 -18.37
CA GLU A 31 -10.48 -43.54 -19.09
C GLU A 31 -10.40 -42.02 -19.22
N ARG A 32 -11.50 -41.36 -19.65
CA ARG A 32 -11.57 -39.90 -19.75
C ARG A 32 -11.29 -39.19 -18.43
N CYS A 33 -11.80 -39.73 -17.32
CA CYS A 33 -11.60 -39.18 -15.99
C CYS A 33 -10.27 -39.57 -15.33
N PHE A 34 -9.45 -40.41 -15.99
CA PHE A 34 -8.23 -41.02 -15.44
C PHE A 34 -8.48 -41.72 -14.09
N CYS A 35 -9.55 -42.52 -14.01
CA CYS A 35 -9.92 -43.22 -12.78
C CYS A 35 -10.44 -44.64 -13.05
N SER A 36 -10.75 -45.40 -12.00
CA SER A 36 -11.31 -46.74 -12.14
C SER A 36 -12.81 -46.71 -12.48
N GLU A 37 -13.33 -47.76 -13.13
CA GLU A 37 -14.77 -47.89 -13.39
C GLU A 37 -15.63 -47.80 -12.11
N ARG A 38 -15.10 -48.28 -10.98
CA ARG A 38 -15.78 -48.15 -9.68
C ARG A 38 -15.88 -46.70 -9.24
N HIS A 39 -14.80 -45.93 -9.41
CA HIS A 39 -14.78 -44.52 -9.04
C HIS A 39 -15.68 -43.69 -9.96
N VAL A 40 -15.64 -43.91 -11.29
CA VAL A 40 -16.48 -43.15 -12.22
C VAL A 40 -17.97 -43.39 -11.99
N ARG A 41 -18.38 -44.61 -11.63
CA ARG A 41 -19.77 -44.90 -11.23
C ARG A 41 -20.19 -44.10 -9.99
N THR A 42 -19.28 -43.93 -9.04
CA THR A 42 -19.52 -43.12 -7.83
C THR A 42 -19.63 -41.64 -8.19
N LEU A 43 -18.77 -41.14 -9.08
CA LEU A 43 -18.81 -39.77 -9.58
C LEU A 43 -20.11 -39.47 -10.33
N LEU A 44 -20.53 -40.35 -11.24
CA LEU A 44 -21.79 -40.21 -11.99
C LEU A 44 -22.99 -40.17 -11.05
N LYS A 45 -23.01 -41.04 -10.02
CA LYS A 45 -24.07 -41.01 -9.01
C LYS A 45 -24.07 -39.69 -8.23
N GLN A 46 -22.92 -39.24 -7.74
CA GLN A 46 -22.80 -37.97 -7.02
C GLN A 46 -23.23 -36.77 -7.88
N ALA A 47 -22.82 -36.74 -9.15
CA ALA A 47 -23.18 -35.69 -10.09
C ALA A 47 -24.68 -35.71 -10.41
N GLN A 48 -25.29 -36.89 -10.50
CA GLN A 48 -26.74 -37.03 -10.69
C GLN A 48 -27.52 -36.61 -9.44
N ASP A 49 -27.08 -37.01 -8.24
CA ASP A 49 -27.69 -36.60 -6.97
C ASP A 49 -27.59 -35.08 -6.77
N ALA A 50 -26.54 -34.44 -7.30
CA ALA A 50 -26.35 -32.99 -7.30
C ALA A 50 -27.04 -32.26 -8.47
N GLY A 51 -27.73 -32.98 -9.36
CA GLY A 51 -28.47 -32.41 -10.49
C GLY A 51 -27.60 -31.89 -11.65
N TRP A 52 -26.36 -32.35 -11.79
CA TRP A 52 -25.45 -31.89 -12.84
C TRP A 52 -25.62 -32.64 -14.17
N LEU A 53 -25.98 -33.92 -14.08
CA LEU A 53 -26.13 -34.82 -15.23
C LEU A 53 -27.15 -35.91 -14.92
N GLU A 54 -27.59 -36.62 -15.96
CA GLU A 54 -28.37 -37.85 -15.86
C GLU A 54 -27.63 -38.98 -16.56
N TRP A 55 -27.54 -40.12 -15.87
CA TRP A 55 -26.88 -41.32 -16.36
C TRP A 55 -27.84 -42.51 -16.32
N HIS A 56 -28.18 -43.02 -17.50
CA HIS A 56 -29.01 -44.20 -17.68
C HIS A 56 -28.15 -45.39 -18.13
N ALA A 57 -27.77 -46.24 -17.18
CA ALA A 57 -26.99 -47.44 -17.45
C ALA A 57 -27.83 -48.50 -18.18
N GLN A 58 -27.22 -49.21 -19.14
CA GLN A 58 -27.78 -50.41 -19.74
C GLN A 58 -27.10 -51.67 -19.19
N SER A 59 -27.88 -52.73 -18.94
CA SER A 59 -27.37 -54.00 -18.41
C SER A 59 -26.67 -54.83 -19.50
N GLY A 60 -25.42 -55.25 -19.23
CA GLY A 60 -24.57 -56.09 -20.09
C GLY A 60 -23.14 -55.54 -20.26
N ARG A 61 -22.13 -56.43 -20.35
CA ARG A 61 -20.73 -56.01 -20.60
C ARG A 61 -20.62 -55.31 -21.95
N GLY A 62 -19.97 -54.15 -21.99
CA GLY A 62 -19.75 -53.36 -23.21
C GLY A 62 -20.98 -52.61 -23.74
N LYS A 63 -22.13 -52.63 -23.04
CA LYS A 63 -23.29 -51.83 -23.45
C LYS A 63 -23.09 -50.36 -23.14
N ARG A 64 -23.51 -49.51 -24.07
CA ARG A 64 -23.46 -48.05 -23.96
C ARG A 64 -24.69 -47.56 -23.18
N GLY A 65 -24.45 -46.81 -22.11
CA GLY A 65 -25.48 -46.04 -21.41
C GLY A 65 -25.69 -44.68 -22.05
N GLN A 66 -26.76 -44.00 -21.66
CA GLN A 66 -27.08 -42.64 -22.10
C GLN A 66 -26.66 -41.65 -21.02
N LEU A 67 -25.80 -40.70 -21.38
CA LEU A 67 -25.34 -39.60 -20.54
C LEU A 67 -25.89 -38.28 -21.07
N ARG A 68 -26.65 -37.56 -20.24
CA ARG A 68 -27.18 -36.24 -20.56
C ARG A 68 -26.67 -35.23 -19.54
N PHE A 69 -26.17 -34.08 -19.99
CA PHE A 69 -25.72 -33.02 -19.09
C PHE A 69 -26.86 -32.03 -18.83
N LEU A 70 -27.01 -31.59 -17.58
CA LEU A 70 -28.04 -30.64 -17.16
C LEU A 70 -27.45 -29.23 -16.94
N VAL A 71 -26.14 -29.15 -16.67
CA VAL A 71 -25.41 -27.90 -16.44
C VAL A 71 -24.13 -27.86 -17.27
N THR A 72 -23.66 -26.67 -17.62
CA THR A 72 -22.35 -26.50 -18.28
C THR A 72 -21.23 -26.49 -17.24
N PRO A 73 -19.98 -26.86 -17.61
CA PRO A 73 -18.83 -26.73 -16.71
C PRO A 73 -18.67 -25.31 -16.12
N ASP A 74 -18.96 -24.26 -16.91
CA ASP A 74 -18.89 -22.87 -16.43
C ASP A 74 -19.96 -22.58 -15.38
N SER A 75 -21.22 -22.95 -15.61
CA SER A 75 -22.28 -22.76 -14.60
C SER A 75 -22.02 -23.56 -13.30
N LEU A 76 -21.44 -24.75 -13.43
CA LEU A 76 -21.03 -25.57 -12.30
C LEU A 76 -19.88 -24.93 -11.52
N ARG A 77 -18.84 -24.43 -12.21
CA ARG A 77 -17.74 -23.67 -11.60
C ARG A 77 -18.27 -22.50 -10.78
N ASN A 78 -19.17 -21.72 -11.37
CA ASN A 78 -19.74 -20.52 -10.74
C ASN A 78 -20.51 -20.87 -9.46
N THR A 79 -21.36 -21.91 -9.51
CA THR A 79 -22.08 -22.43 -8.34
C THR A 79 -21.12 -22.91 -7.25
N MET A 80 -20.05 -23.62 -7.62
CA MET A 80 -19.04 -24.11 -6.66
C MET A 80 -18.25 -22.96 -6.03
N MET A 81 -17.94 -21.91 -6.80
CA MET A 81 -17.28 -20.70 -6.30
C MET A 81 -18.17 -19.92 -5.34
N GLU A 82 -19.44 -19.71 -5.65
CA GLU A 82 -20.41 -19.06 -4.76
C GLU A 82 -20.53 -19.81 -3.42
N GLN A 83 -20.64 -21.14 -3.47
CA GLN A 83 -20.68 -21.95 -2.25
C GLN A 83 -19.38 -21.85 -1.43
N ALA A 84 -18.22 -21.83 -2.10
CA ALA A 84 -16.94 -21.66 -1.43
C ALA A 84 -16.81 -20.25 -0.80
N LEU A 85 -17.26 -19.20 -1.51
CA LEU A 85 -17.31 -17.84 -1.00
C LEU A 85 -18.25 -17.70 0.19
N GLN A 86 -19.43 -18.32 0.18
CA GLN A 86 -20.34 -18.32 1.32
C GLN A 86 -19.73 -19.01 2.54
N LYS A 87 -19.05 -20.14 2.34
CA LYS A 87 -18.40 -20.91 3.41
C LYS A 87 -17.10 -20.31 3.93
N GLY A 88 -16.51 -19.35 3.21
CA GLY A 88 -15.21 -18.78 3.57
C GLY A 88 -14.04 -19.67 3.20
N GLU A 89 -14.15 -20.44 2.11
CA GLU A 89 -13.09 -21.28 1.59
C GLU A 89 -12.28 -20.54 0.51
N GLN A 90 -11.53 -19.50 0.88
CA GLN A 90 -10.87 -18.61 -0.10
C GLN A 90 -9.91 -19.35 -1.04
N LEU A 91 -9.15 -20.32 -0.51
CA LEU A 91 -8.24 -21.14 -1.33
C LEU A 91 -8.99 -21.94 -2.40
N SER A 92 -10.18 -22.47 -2.07
CA SER A 92 -11.03 -23.16 -3.05
C SER A 92 -11.51 -22.21 -4.14
N VAL A 93 -11.84 -20.96 -3.79
CA VAL A 93 -12.24 -19.91 -4.75
C VAL A 93 -11.08 -19.60 -5.71
N LEU A 94 -9.87 -19.38 -5.17
CA LEU A 94 -8.68 -19.11 -5.98
C LEU A 94 -8.33 -20.28 -6.91
N GLU A 95 -8.40 -21.52 -6.43
CA GLU A 95 -8.19 -22.72 -7.25
C GLU A 95 -9.20 -22.79 -8.43
N LEU A 96 -10.47 -22.51 -8.17
CA LEU A 96 -11.53 -22.53 -9.19
C LEU A 96 -11.38 -21.36 -10.18
N ALA A 97 -10.90 -20.21 -9.72
CA ALA A 97 -10.68 -19.01 -10.53
C ALA A 97 -9.59 -19.15 -11.60
N GLN A 98 -8.58 -20.02 -11.36
CA GLN A 98 -7.48 -20.25 -12.30
C GLN A 98 -7.93 -20.73 -13.69
N LEU A 99 -9.14 -21.28 -13.80
CA LEU A 99 -9.70 -21.79 -15.06
C LEU A 99 -10.38 -20.72 -15.93
N ALA A 100 -10.71 -19.54 -15.38
CA ALA A 100 -11.32 -18.43 -16.14
C ALA A 100 -11.10 -17.07 -15.43
N PRO A 101 -9.91 -16.46 -15.58
CA PRO A 101 -9.58 -15.20 -14.88
C PRO A 101 -10.57 -14.06 -15.15
N GLY A 102 -11.16 -14.01 -16.36
CA GLY A 102 -12.13 -12.99 -16.75
C GLY A 102 -13.51 -13.11 -16.07
N GLU A 103 -13.91 -14.31 -15.62
CA GLU A 103 -15.21 -14.54 -14.95
C GLU A 103 -15.13 -14.39 -13.43
N LEU A 104 -13.93 -14.51 -12.85
CA LEU A 104 -13.69 -14.29 -11.42
C LEU A 104 -14.27 -12.95 -10.96
N ARG A 105 -14.13 -11.92 -11.80
CA ARG A 105 -14.68 -10.60 -11.59
C ARG A 105 -16.20 -10.62 -11.32
N THR A 106 -16.96 -11.18 -12.26
CA THR A 106 -18.44 -11.20 -12.19
C THR A 106 -18.91 -11.99 -10.96
N LEU A 107 -18.17 -13.04 -10.61
CA LEU A 107 -18.49 -13.91 -9.47
C LEU A 107 -18.12 -13.30 -8.12
N LEU A 108 -17.04 -12.53 -8.04
CA LEU A 108 -16.66 -11.83 -6.81
C LEU A 108 -17.54 -10.62 -6.54
N GLN A 109 -18.16 -10.05 -7.58
CA GLN A 109 -18.96 -8.83 -7.52
C GLN A 109 -19.99 -8.82 -6.37
N PRO A 110 -20.84 -9.86 -6.18
CA PRO A 110 -21.86 -9.87 -5.14
C PRO A 110 -21.29 -10.03 -3.73
N PHE A 111 -20.00 -10.35 -3.61
CA PHE A 111 -19.31 -10.68 -2.37
C PHE A 111 -18.42 -9.53 -1.87
N MET A 112 -18.25 -8.46 -2.65
CA MET A 112 -17.47 -7.28 -2.28
C MET A 112 -18.17 -6.41 -1.23
N GLY A 113 -17.38 -5.64 -0.48
CA GLY A 113 -17.86 -4.80 0.61
C GLY A 113 -17.95 -5.53 1.95
N GLY A 114 -18.74 -4.96 2.86
CA GLY A 114 -18.96 -5.50 4.20
C GLY A 114 -19.97 -6.64 4.19
N GLN A 115 -19.57 -7.82 4.67
CA GLN A 115 -20.45 -8.98 4.79
C GLN A 115 -20.27 -9.71 6.12
N TRP A 116 -21.36 -10.28 6.61
CA TRP A 116 -21.31 -11.28 7.68
C TRP A 116 -21.11 -12.65 7.05
N GLN A 117 -20.00 -13.29 7.38
CA GLN A 117 -19.66 -14.63 6.93
C GLN A 117 -19.54 -15.54 8.15
N ASN A 118 -20.46 -16.50 8.32
CA ASN A 118 -20.51 -17.36 9.52
C ASN A 118 -20.41 -16.55 10.82
N ASP A 119 -21.27 -15.54 10.98
CA ASP A 119 -21.28 -14.60 12.12
C ASP A 119 -19.97 -13.80 12.32
N THR A 120 -19.11 -13.76 11.30
CA THR A 120 -17.83 -13.04 11.31
C THR A 120 -17.92 -11.81 10.40
N PRO A 121 -17.80 -10.57 10.95
CA PRO A 121 -17.81 -9.36 10.14
C PRO A 121 -16.53 -9.27 9.31
N THR A 122 -16.68 -9.41 7.99
CA THR A 122 -15.59 -9.45 7.01
C THR A 122 -15.74 -8.33 5.99
N LEU A 123 -14.66 -7.59 5.75
CA LEU A 123 -14.63 -6.53 4.74
C LEU A 123 -13.80 -6.98 3.53
N ARG A 124 -14.41 -7.01 2.34
CA ARG A 124 -13.72 -7.34 1.08
C ARG A 124 -13.50 -6.10 0.23
N ILE A 125 -12.24 -5.81 -0.07
CA ILE A 125 -11.77 -4.64 -0.80
C ILE A 125 -11.22 -5.10 -2.15
N PRO A 126 -11.82 -4.69 -3.30
CA PRO A 126 -11.22 -4.93 -4.60
C PRO A 126 -9.94 -4.10 -4.74
N TYR A 127 -8.88 -4.69 -5.31
CA TYR A 127 -7.58 -4.04 -5.42
C TYR A 127 -6.94 -4.24 -6.80
N TYR A 128 -6.27 -3.21 -7.31
CA TYR A 128 -5.95 -3.07 -8.74
C TYR A 128 -4.58 -3.66 -9.15
N ARG A 129 -3.71 -3.94 -8.17
CA ARG A 129 -2.37 -4.48 -8.43
C ARG A 129 -1.96 -5.49 -7.37
N GLN A 130 -0.98 -6.31 -7.70
CA GLN A 130 -0.32 -7.16 -6.71
C GLN A 130 0.37 -6.32 -5.63
N LEU A 131 0.35 -6.82 -4.39
CA LEU A 131 1.02 -6.22 -3.24
C LEU A 131 2.42 -6.85 -3.08
N ASP A 132 3.39 -6.01 -2.73
CA ASP A 132 4.73 -6.48 -2.41
C ASP A 132 4.74 -7.11 -0.98
N PRO A 133 5.53 -8.17 -0.73
CA PRO A 133 5.59 -8.81 0.59
C PRO A 133 5.95 -7.81 1.69
N LEU A 134 5.29 -7.95 2.85
CA LEU A 134 5.55 -7.08 3.99
C LEU A 134 6.85 -7.48 4.70
N HIS A 135 7.61 -6.47 5.11
CA HIS A 135 8.78 -6.62 5.95
C HIS A 135 9.01 -5.35 6.78
N PRO A 136 9.68 -5.45 7.95
CA PRO A 136 10.23 -4.28 8.64
C PRO A 136 11.14 -3.44 7.75
N GLY A 137 11.20 -2.13 7.98
CA GLY A 137 11.97 -1.20 7.16
C GLY A 137 11.13 -0.40 6.15
N PHE A 138 11.80 0.34 5.27
CA PHE A 138 11.11 1.18 4.28
C PHE A 138 10.43 0.33 3.20
N LEU A 139 9.17 0.69 2.90
CA LEU A 139 8.35 0.06 1.87
C LEU A 139 8.01 1.11 0.81
N PRO A 140 8.17 0.83 -0.48
CA PRO A 140 7.95 1.83 -1.53
C PRO A 140 6.47 2.13 -1.77
N GLY A 141 5.59 1.15 -1.53
CA GLY A 141 4.16 1.28 -1.85
C GLY A 141 3.30 1.74 -0.67
N ARG A 142 2.42 2.71 -0.93
CA ARG A 142 1.49 3.27 0.06
C ARG A 142 0.60 2.21 0.74
N ALA A 143 0.16 1.20 0.01
CA ALA A 143 -0.69 0.13 0.54
C ALA A 143 0.09 -0.82 1.44
N GLU A 144 1.32 -1.16 1.04
CA GLU A 144 2.23 -1.97 1.84
C GLU A 144 2.63 -1.25 3.13
N GLN A 145 2.88 0.06 3.09
CA GLN A 145 3.12 0.87 4.29
C GLN A 145 1.91 0.84 5.24
N HIS A 146 0.69 1.02 4.71
CA HIS A 146 -0.53 0.96 5.52
C HIS A 146 -0.72 -0.44 6.12
N LEU A 147 -0.56 -1.50 5.32
CA LEU A 147 -0.73 -2.87 5.75
C LEU A 147 0.33 -3.30 6.77
N ALA A 148 1.58 -2.85 6.62
CA ALA A 148 2.62 -3.04 7.63
C ALA A 148 2.25 -2.41 8.98
N GLY A 149 1.56 -1.27 8.97
CA GLY A 149 1.01 -0.64 10.17
C GLY A 149 -0.15 -1.42 10.82
N GLN A 150 -0.83 -2.29 10.07
CA GLN A 150 -1.88 -3.17 10.61
C GLN A 150 -1.30 -4.47 11.20
N VAL A 151 -0.17 -4.93 10.67
CA VAL A 151 0.45 -6.23 11.04
C VAL A 151 1.50 -6.07 12.13
N PHE A 152 2.37 -5.08 12.02
CA PHE A 152 3.47 -4.87 12.94
C PHE A 152 3.23 -3.62 13.81
N SER A 153 3.92 -3.53 14.96
CA SER A 153 3.86 -2.36 15.84
C SER A 153 5.26 -1.82 16.16
N GLY A 154 5.35 -0.53 16.46
CA GLY A 154 6.57 0.12 16.94
C GLY A 154 6.66 0.17 18.46
N LEU A 155 7.78 0.64 19.02
CA LEU A 155 7.83 0.93 20.46
C LEU A 155 6.86 2.05 20.84
N THR A 156 6.69 3.02 19.94
CA THR A 156 5.72 4.10 20.02
C THR A 156 4.80 4.04 18.80
N ARG A 157 3.76 4.87 18.78
CA ARG A 157 2.88 5.10 17.62
C ARG A 157 2.52 6.58 17.54
N PHE A 158 1.99 7.04 16.41
CA PHE A 158 1.40 8.37 16.34
C PHE A 158 -0.04 8.36 16.87
N ASP A 159 -0.37 9.36 17.68
CA ASP A 159 -1.73 9.61 18.10
C ASP A 159 -2.55 10.20 16.94
N SER A 160 -3.75 9.68 16.69
CA SER A 160 -4.55 10.04 15.52
C SER A 160 -5.10 11.48 15.56
N THR A 161 -5.11 12.11 16.74
CA THR A 161 -5.64 13.47 16.93
C THR A 161 -4.53 14.50 16.97
N THR A 162 -3.50 14.25 17.78
CA THR A 162 -2.39 15.19 18.01
C THR A 162 -1.26 15.02 17.01
N GLN A 163 -1.21 13.91 16.28
CA GLN A 163 -0.11 13.56 15.35
C GLN A 163 1.26 13.39 16.03
N ARG A 164 1.30 13.40 17.37
CA ARG A 164 2.50 13.25 18.18
C ARG A 164 2.73 11.80 18.59
N PRO A 165 3.99 11.39 18.87
CA PRO A 165 4.27 10.07 19.40
C PRO A 165 3.59 9.85 20.76
N CYS A 166 3.01 8.67 20.93
CA CYS A 166 2.47 8.15 22.17
C CYS A 166 2.89 6.68 22.35
N GLY A 167 2.66 6.12 23.55
CA GLY A 167 3.19 4.80 23.90
C GLY A 167 2.44 3.63 23.27
N ASP A 168 3.12 2.79 22.49
CA ASP A 168 2.60 1.58 21.83
C ASP A 168 3.09 0.30 22.54
N LEU A 169 4.04 -0.47 21.97
CA LEU A 169 4.64 -1.62 22.68
C LEU A 169 5.29 -1.18 24.00
N ALA A 170 5.93 0.00 23.98
CA ALA A 170 6.30 0.72 25.19
C ALA A 170 5.14 1.62 25.62
N HIS A 171 4.61 1.46 26.83
CA HIS A 171 3.50 2.29 27.30
C HIS A 171 3.93 3.69 27.75
N HIS A 172 5.22 3.89 28.01
CA HIS A 172 5.81 5.15 28.49
C HIS A 172 7.30 5.19 28.18
N TRP A 173 7.91 6.38 28.16
CA TRP A 173 9.35 6.54 28.15
C TRP A 173 9.81 7.71 29.01
N ASN A 174 11.03 7.61 29.55
CA ASN A 174 11.70 8.68 30.25
C ASN A 174 12.98 9.09 29.52
N ILE A 175 13.29 10.39 29.57
CA ILE A 175 14.49 10.97 28.96
C ILE A 175 15.35 11.54 30.09
N SER A 176 16.65 11.25 30.09
CA SER A 176 17.59 11.87 31.01
C SER A 176 17.71 13.38 30.76
N ALA A 177 18.16 14.14 31.77
CA ALA A 177 18.30 15.60 31.66
C ALA A 177 19.26 16.04 30.54
N ASP A 178 20.24 15.22 30.18
CA ASP A 178 21.19 15.46 29.07
C ASP A 178 20.66 14.98 27.71
N GLY A 179 19.49 14.33 27.64
CA GLY A 179 18.92 13.79 26.42
C GLY A 179 19.63 12.56 25.85
N LEU A 180 20.65 12.03 26.54
CA LEU A 180 21.51 10.94 26.04
C LEU A 180 21.03 9.54 26.42
N ARG A 181 20.05 9.43 27.33
CA ARG A 181 19.47 8.16 27.76
C ARG A 181 17.95 8.22 27.65
N TRP A 182 17.39 7.23 26.98
CA TRP A 182 15.95 7.02 26.87
C TRP A 182 15.59 5.65 27.42
N ASP A 183 14.71 5.59 28.41
CA ASP A 183 14.20 4.35 28.99
C ASP A 183 12.76 4.13 28.53
N PHE A 184 12.53 3.12 27.68
CA PHE A 184 11.21 2.74 27.16
C PHE A 184 10.64 1.57 27.99
N TYR A 185 9.51 1.80 28.66
CA TYR A 185 8.86 0.81 29.53
C TYR A 185 7.88 -0.04 28.73
N ILE A 186 8.17 -1.33 28.62
CA ILE A 186 7.47 -2.30 27.77
C ILE A 186 6.23 -2.85 28.48
N ARG A 187 5.10 -2.92 27.77
CA ARG A 187 3.87 -3.52 28.27
C ARG A 187 4.09 -4.99 28.66
N SER A 188 3.52 -5.39 29.79
CA SER A 188 3.61 -6.77 30.29
C SER A 188 2.66 -7.75 29.60
N THR A 189 1.64 -7.26 28.88
CA THR A 189 0.55 -8.05 28.29
C THR A 189 0.72 -8.30 26.79
N LEU A 190 1.92 -8.08 26.25
CA LEU A 190 2.17 -8.16 24.81
C LEU A 190 2.21 -9.60 24.34
N HIS A 191 1.52 -9.86 23.23
CA HIS A 191 1.53 -11.14 22.54
C HIS A 191 1.82 -10.93 21.05
N TRP A 192 2.58 -11.85 20.48
CA TRP A 192 2.72 -12.00 19.04
C TRP A 192 1.44 -12.63 18.47
N HIS A 193 1.20 -12.47 17.17
CA HIS A 193 0.01 -13.03 16.51
C HIS A 193 -0.11 -14.56 16.61
N ASN A 194 1.00 -15.27 16.83
CA ASN A 194 1.04 -16.71 17.03
C ASN A 194 0.69 -17.14 18.48
N GLY A 195 0.45 -16.18 19.38
CA GLY A 195 0.08 -16.41 20.77
C GLY A 195 1.26 -16.37 21.76
N ASP A 196 2.50 -16.30 21.28
CA ASP A 196 3.67 -16.24 22.16
C ASP A 196 3.74 -14.89 22.89
N THR A 197 4.15 -14.90 24.16
CA THR A 197 4.41 -13.67 24.91
C THR A 197 5.62 -12.94 24.32
N VAL A 198 5.51 -11.62 24.16
CA VAL A 198 6.64 -10.80 23.70
C VAL A 198 7.60 -10.55 24.87
N SER A 199 8.89 -10.79 24.65
CA SER A 199 9.95 -10.43 25.61
C SER A 199 10.78 -9.25 25.13
N SER A 200 11.28 -8.43 26.08
CA SER A 200 12.18 -7.31 25.76
C SER A 200 13.46 -7.76 25.05
N THR A 201 13.95 -8.98 25.32
CA THR A 201 15.10 -9.56 24.60
C THR A 201 14.81 -9.76 23.12
N GLN A 202 13.62 -10.24 22.76
CA GLN A 202 13.23 -10.39 21.34
C GLN A 202 13.12 -9.02 20.66
N LEU A 203 12.48 -8.05 21.33
CA LEU A 203 12.38 -6.67 20.82
C LEU A 203 13.76 -6.05 20.59
N HIS A 204 14.68 -6.22 21.54
CA HIS A 204 16.06 -5.77 21.43
C HIS A 204 16.77 -6.40 20.22
N GLN A 205 16.67 -7.73 20.04
CA GLN A 205 17.26 -8.41 18.89
C GLN A 205 16.71 -7.89 17.56
N GLN A 206 15.41 -7.64 17.49
CA GLN A 206 14.77 -7.13 16.26
C GLN A 206 15.16 -5.69 15.96
N LEU A 207 15.27 -4.84 16.99
CA LEU A 207 15.79 -3.48 16.82
C LEU A 207 17.22 -3.51 16.28
N LEU A 208 18.10 -4.35 16.82
CA LEU A 208 19.47 -4.45 16.29
C LEU A 208 19.50 -4.88 14.81
N LYS A 209 18.70 -5.89 14.43
CA LYS A 209 18.56 -6.31 13.02
C LYS A 209 18.01 -5.18 12.13
N LEU A 210 17.03 -4.42 12.63
CA LEU A 210 16.49 -3.27 11.90
C LEU A 210 17.57 -2.22 11.64
N LEU A 211 18.45 -1.97 12.62
CA LEU A 211 19.56 -1.02 12.51
C LEU A 211 20.71 -1.49 11.59
N GLU A 212 20.68 -2.74 11.11
CA GLU A 212 21.59 -3.23 10.06
C GLU A 212 21.15 -2.75 8.66
N LEU A 213 19.89 -2.35 8.48
CA LEU A 213 19.40 -1.80 7.21
C LEU A 213 20.02 -0.41 6.97
N PRO A 214 20.67 -0.13 5.82
CA PRO A 214 21.43 1.11 5.61
C PRO A 214 20.64 2.40 5.88
N ALA A 215 19.40 2.47 5.40
CA ALA A 215 18.56 3.65 5.60
C ALA A 215 18.15 3.86 7.07
N LEU A 216 17.92 2.77 7.81
CA LEU A 216 17.55 2.82 9.23
C LEU A 216 18.79 3.08 10.09
N ASN A 217 19.95 2.51 9.74
CA ASN A 217 21.22 2.83 10.36
C ASN A 217 21.50 4.34 10.32
N LYS A 218 21.27 4.96 9.16
CA LYS A 218 21.39 6.41 8.99
C LYS A 218 20.36 7.18 9.80
N LEU A 219 19.12 6.70 9.88
CA LEU A 219 18.03 7.32 10.63
C LEU A 219 18.31 7.33 12.14
N PHE A 220 18.91 6.25 12.65
CA PHE A 220 19.21 6.03 14.06
C PHE A 220 20.70 6.22 14.38
N ILE A 221 21.44 6.99 13.58
CA ILE A 221 22.89 7.18 13.74
C ILE A 221 23.28 7.81 15.11
N SER A 222 22.32 8.46 15.77
CA SER A 222 22.44 8.98 17.12
C SER A 222 22.51 7.88 18.18
N VAL A 223 21.96 6.69 17.92
CA VAL A 223 21.92 5.56 18.86
C VAL A 223 23.29 4.91 18.94
N LYS A 224 23.91 4.98 20.12
CA LYS A 224 25.18 4.32 20.42
C LYS A 224 24.99 2.83 20.67
N ARG A 225 23.97 2.49 21.46
CA ARG A 225 23.57 1.10 21.74
C ARG A 225 22.21 1.05 22.41
N ILE A 226 21.60 -0.12 22.38
CA ILE A 226 20.36 -0.46 23.07
C ILE A 226 20.69 -1.53 24.10
N GLU A 227 20.09 -1.46 25.28
CA GLU A 227 20.29 -2.41 26.38
C GLU A 227 18.94 -2.87 26.93
N VAL A 228 18.87 -4.13 27.37
CA VAL A 228 17.75 -4.63 28.18
C VAL A 228 18.12 -4.47 29.65
N THR A 229 17.79 -3.31 30.24
CA THR A 229 18.16 -2.99 31.63
C THR A 229 17.20 -3.62 32.66
N HIS A 230 16.01 -4.01 32.21
CA HIS A 230 15.01 -4.73 32.98
C HIS A 230 14.17 -5.61 32.02
N PRO A 231 13.54 -6.72 32.47
CA PRO A 231 12.66 -7.53 31.62
C PRO A 231 11.55 -6.76 30.88
N GLN A 232 11.20 -5.57 31.35
CA GLN A 232 10.19 -4.66 30.78
C GLN A 232 10.75 -3.27 30.48
N CYS A 233 12.06 -3.15 30.25
CA CYS A 233 12.67 -1.86 29.90
C CYS A 233 13.74 -2.04 28.83
N LEU A 234 13.61 -1.26 27.76
CA LEU A 234 14.65 -1.06 26.76
C LEU A 234 15.27 0.32 26.95
N THR A 235 16.58 0.35 27.18
CA THR A 235 17.32 1.59 27.37
C THR A 235 18.15 1.89 26.13
N PHE A 236 17.90 3.04 25.51
CA PHE A 236 18.68 3.56 24.40
C PHE A 236 19.71 4.54 24.97
N ILE A 237 20.98 4.30 24.66
CA ILE A 237 22.08 5.21 24.97
C ILE A 237 22.50 5.87 23.65
N LEU A 238 22.59 7.19 23.64
CA LEU A 238 22.84 7.98 22.45
C LEU A 238 24.25 8.60 22.46
N HIS A 239 24.82 8.82 21.27
CA HIS A 239 26.02 9.62 21.06
C HIS A 239 25.75 11.12 21.21
N ARG A 240 24.53 11.54 20.91
CA ARG A 240 24.01 12.91 20.99
C ARG A 240 22.50 12.87 21.22
N PRO A 241 21.90 13.92 21.78
CA PRO A 241 20.45 13.95 21.96
C PRO A 241 19.69 13.74 20.64
N ASP A 242 18.57 13.04 20.71
CA ASP A 242 17.68 12.81 19.57
C ASP A 242 16.23 12.90 20.03
N PHE A 243 15.65 14.09 19.92
CA PHE A 243 14.25 14.31 20.27
C PHE A 243 13.27 13.90 19.17
N TRP A 244 13.78 13.38 18.03
CA TRP A 244 12.98 12.65 17.06
C TRP A 244 12.88 11.15 17.38
N LEU A 245 13.59 10.62 18.39
CA LEU A 245 13.66 9.18 18.64
C LEU A 245 12.29 8.51 18.81
N ALA A 246 11.36 9.12 19.56
CA ALA A 246 9.99 8.60 19.68
C ALA A 246 9.19 8.67 18.37
N HIS A 247 9.48 9.63 17.48
CA HIS A 247 8.88 9.71 16.15
C HIS A 247 9.45 8.63 15.23
N ARG A 248 10.78 8.41 15.29
CA ARG A 248 11.48 7.36 14.56
C ARG A 248 10.92 5.98 14.90
N LEU A 249 10.70 5.71 16.19
CA LEU A 249 10.14 4.45 16.68
C LEU A 249 8.63 4.28 16.43
N ALA A 250 7.91 5.36 16.13
CA ALA A 250 6.50 5.36 15.76
C ALA A 250 6.26 5.17 14.25
N SER A 251 7.28 5.41 13.44
CA SER A 251 7.22 5.21 11.99
C SER A 251 7.01 3.74 11.65
N TYR A 252 6.19 3.48 10.62
CA TYR A 252 5.97 2.13 10.09
C TYR A 252 7.29 1.41 9.76
N SER A 253 8.31 2.16 9.33
CA SER A 253 9.62 1.63 8.96
C SER A 253 10.38 1.05 10.16
N SER A 254 9.98 1.39 11.39
CA SER A 254 10.56 0.90 12.63
C SER A 254 9.74 -0.17 13.33
N HIS A 255 8.66 -0.64 12.72
CA HIS A 255 7.84 -1.69 13.30
C HIS A 255 8.59 -3.02 13.35
N LEU A 256 8.27 -3.85 14.35
CA LEU A 256 9.01 -5.06 14.66
C LEU A 256 8.20 -6.32 14.33
N ALA A 257 8.88 -7.32 13.75
CA ALA A 257 8.33 -8.64 13.48
C ALA A 257 8.85 -9.68 14.48
N HIS A 258 8.22 -10.84 14.55
CA HIS A 258 8.70 -11.95 15.36
C HIS A 258 10.07 -12.44 14.86
N PRO A 259 11.03 -12.75 15.75
CA PRO A 259 12.41 -13.05 15.36
C PRO A 259 12.60 -14.28 14.47
N GLU A 260 11.69 -15.24 14.57
CA GLU A 260 11.72 -16.51 13.82
C GLU A 260 10.63 -16.58 12.74
N HIS A 261 9.66 -15.66 12.78
CA HIS A 261 8.48 -15.68 11.92
C HIS A 261 8.23 -14.27 11.34
N PRO A 262 8.83 -13.92 10.20
CA PRO A 262 8.88 -12.53 9.72
C PRO A 262 7.52 -11.91 9.38
N PHE A 263 6.47 -12.73 9.20
CA PHE A 263 5.10 -12.26 8.94
C PHE A 263 4.23 -12.17 10.21
N VAL A 264 4.75 -12.61 11.36
CA VAL A 264 4.07 -12.51 12.65
C VAL A 264 4.47 -11.20 13.29
N GLY A 265 3.48 -10.39 13.68
CA GLY A 265 3.68 -9.13 14.37
C GLY A 265 2.89 -9.06 15.68
N THR A 266 2.65 -7.84 16.12
CA THR A 266 1.89 -7.49 17.34
C THR A 266 0.75 -6.53 17.03
N GLY A 267 0.54 -6.18 15.77
CA GLY A 267 -0.47 -5.22 15.33
C GLY A 267 -1.91 -5.71 15.50
N PRO A 268 -2.91 -4.85 15.22
CA PRO A 268 -4.33 -5.16 15.37
C PRO A 268 -4.81 -6.32 14.49
N PHE A 269 -4.14 -6.59 13.37
CA PHE A 269 -4.50 -7.67 12.46
C PHE A 269 -3.30 -8.57 12.15
N ARG A 270 -3.51 -9.88 12.09
CA ARG A 270 -2.51 -10.86 11.67
C ARG A 270 -2.67 -11.20 10.20
N LEU A 271 -1.55 -11.39 9.49
CA LEU A 271 -1.56 -11.85 8.11
C LEU A 271 -1.81 -13.36 8.05
N THR A 272 -2.92 -13.79 7.45
CA THR A 272 -3.31 -15.21 7.36
C THR A 272 -3.15 -15.79 5.95
N LEU A 273 -3.23 -14.94 4.92
CA LEU A 273 -3.02 -15.34 3.54
C LEU A 273 -2.37 -14.20 2.77
N PHE A 274 -1.33 -14.50 1.98
CA PHE A 274 -0.68 -13.55 1.09
C PHE A 274 -0.35 -14.25 -0.23
N THR A 275 -1.23 -14.11 -1.21
CA THR A 275 -1.03 -14.59 -2.59
C THR A 275 -1.14 -13.41 -3.57
N PRO A 276 -0.70 -13.58 -4.83
CA PRO A 276 -0.83 -12.52 -5.83
C PRO A 276 -2.28 -12.09 -6.11
N GLU A 277 -3.26 -12.96 -5.84
CA GLU A 277 -4.68 -12.72 -6.07
C GLU A 277 -5.45 -12.31 -4.81
N LEU A 278 -4.93 -12.59 -3.62
CA LEU A 278 -5.63 -12.37 -2.35
C LEU A 278 -4.67 -12.13 -1.19
N VAL A 279 -4.91 -11.04 -0.46
CA VAL A 279 -4.33 -10.83 0.87
C VAL A 279 -5.44 -10.84 1.91
N ARG A 280 -5.33 -11.68 2.93
CA ARG A 280 -6.29 -11.76 4.05
C ARG A 280 -5.58 -11.48 5.36
N ILE A 281 -6.16 -10.55 6.13
CA ILE A 281 -5.77 -10.26 7.50
C ILE A 281 -6.94 -10.51 8.44
N GLU A 282 -6.67 -10.96 9.65
CA GLU A 282 -7.68 -11.28 10.67
C GLU A 282 -7.38 -10.56 11.98
N SER A 283 -8.43 -10.21 12.74
CA SER A 283 -8.29 -9.53 14.03
C SER A 283 -7.38 -10.33 14.97
N HIS A 284 -6.48 -9.62 15.65
CA HIS A 284 -5.62 -10.18 16.68
C HIS A 284 -6.33 -10.12 18.04
N ASP A 285 -6.74 -11.28 18.57
CA ASP A 285 -7.52 -11.36 19.81
C ASP A 285 -6.73 -10.90 21.06
N HIS A 286 -5.40 -10.93 21.04
CA HIS A 286 -4.53 -10.43 22.13
C HIS A 286 -3.90 -9.07 21.83
N TYR A 287 -4.49 -8.29 20.93
CA TYR A 287 -4.02 -6.94 20.65
C TYR A 287 -4.07 -6.06 21.91
N HIS A 288 -3.01 -5.30 22.15
CA HIS A 288 -2.76 -4.60 23.42
C HIS A 288 -3.36 -3.18 23.51
N LEU A 289 -4.02 -2.70 22.44
CA LEU A 289 -4.79 -1.45 22.42
C LEU A 289 -6.28 -1.76 22.19
N SER A 290 -7.01 -0.88 21.51
CA SER A 290 -8.43 -1.07 21.21
C SER A 290 -8.61 -2.17 20.17
N HIS A 291 -9.44 -3.17 20.49
CA HIS A 291 -9.72 -4.28 19.57
C HIS A 291 -10.47 -3.83 18.33
N PRO A 292 -10.08 -4.31 17.13
CA PRO A 292 -10.83 -4.09 15.92
C PRO A 292 -12.27 -4.59 16.01
N LEU A 293 -13.19 -3.87 15.39
CA LEU A 293 -14.59 -4.29 15.29
C LEU A 293 -14.84 -5.26 14.12
N LEU A 294 -14.02 -5.18 13.06
CA LEU A 294 -13.95 -6.18 12.01
C LEU A 294 -13.15 -7.40 12.46
N LYS A 295 -13.57 -8.59 12.05
CA LYS A 295 -12.83 -9.83 12.33
C LYS A 295 -11.92 -10.26 11.18
N ALA A 296 -12.22 -9.87 9.95
CA ALA A 296 -11.36 -10.12 8.79
C ALA A 296 -11.44 -9.02 7.75
N ILE A 297 -10.35 -8.81 7.03
CA ILE A 297 -10.26 -7.91 5.88
C ILE A 297 -9.54 -8.65 4.74
N GLU A 298 -10.10 -8.58 3.54
CA GLU A 298 -9.60 -9.27 2.35
C GLU A 298 -9.36 -8.25 1.22
N TYR A 299 -8.16 -8.25 0.66
CA TYR A 299 -7.82 -7.55 -0.57
C TYR A 299 -7.91 -8.54 -1.72
N TRP A 300 -8.95 -8.42 -2.54
CA TRP A 300 -9.11 -9.22 -3.75
C TRP A 300 -8.44 -8.52 -4.93
N ILE A 301 -7.32 -9.08 -5.38
CA ILE A 301 -6.45 -8.46 -6.38
C ILE A 301 -6.92 -8.89 -7.77
N THR A 302 -7.55 -7.95 -8.47
CA THR A 302 -8.22 -8.18 -9.75
C THR A 302 -7.92 -7.03 -10.70
N PRO A 303 -6.74 -6.98 -11.34
CA PRO A 303 -6.36 -5.84 -12.19
C PRO A 303 -7.35 -5.54 -13.32
N GLN A 304 -8.06 -6.57 -13.80
CA GLN A 304 -9.08 -6.48 -14.86
C GLN A 304 -10.37 -5.76 -14.42
N LEU A 305 -10.64 -5.62 -13.11
CA LEU A 305 -11.78 -4.83 -12.60
C LEU A 305 -11.61 -3.32 -12.86
N PHE A 306 -10.42 -2.90 -13.27
CA PHE A 306 -10.00 -1.51 -13.38
C PHE A 306 -9.71 -1.09 -14.84
N SER A 307 -10.20 -1.86 -15.83
CA SER A 307 -10.02 -1.52 -17.25
C SER A 307 -10.79 -0.24 -17.66
N GLN A 308 -10.30 0.44 -18.70
CA GLN A 308 -10.67 1.81 -19.09
C GLN A 308 -12.16 2.02 -19.46
N ASP A 309 -12.95 0.97 -19.56
CA ASP A 309 -14.31 1.01 -20.11
C ASP A 309 -15.41 1.14 -19.04
N LEU A 310 -15.06 1.12 -17.73
CA LEU A 310 -16.00 0.74 -16.65
C LEU A 310 -16.26 1.80 -15.56
N GLY A 311 -16.02 3.08 -15.86
CA GLY A 311 -16.19 4.16 -14.88
C GLY A 311 -14.95 4.37 -14.00
N THR A 312 -14.82 5.59 -13.48
CA THR A 312 -13.57 6.17 -12.97
C THR A 312 -13.27 5.88 -11.50
N SER A 313 -14.26 5.44 -10.70
CA SER A 313 -14.18 5.43 -9.23
C SER A 313 -13.14 4.47 -8.60
N CYS A 314 -12.54 3.59 -9.39
CA CYS A 314 -11.67 2.52 -8.90
C CYS A 314 -10.24 2.60 -9.45
N ARG A 315 -9.98 3.43 -10.48
CA ARG A 315 -8.81 3.29 -11.37
C ARG A 315 -7.48 3.68 -10.74
N HIS A 316 -7.52 4.43 -9.65
CA HIS A 316 -6.36 5.12 -9.14
C HIS A 316 -6.09 4.77 -7.67
N PRO A 317 -4.83 4.60 -7.23
CA PRO A 317 -4.53 4.42 -5.81
C PRO A 317 -5.25 5.44 -4.92
N VAL A 318 -5.48 6.67 -5.37
CA VAL A 318 -6.11 7.71 -4.54
C VAL A 318 -7.61 7.51 -4.30
N GLN A 319 -8.26 6.56 -4.98
CA GLN A 319 -9.68 6.25 -4.83
C GLN A 319 -9.87 4.82 -4.33
N ILE A 320 -10.51 4.68 -3.16
CA ILE A 320 -10.86 3.38 -2.60
C ILE A 320 -12.38 3.24 -2.68
N ALA A 321 -12.85 2.32 -3.51
CA ALA A 321 -14.25 1.92 -3.57
C ALA A 321 -14.42 0.60 -2.81
N ILE A 322 -15.29 0.63 -1.80
CA ILE A 322 -15.79 -0.53 -1.08
C ILE A 322 -17.18 -0.82 -1.65
N GLY A 323 -17.52 -2.10 -1.83
CA GLY A 323 -18.86 -2.52 -2.25
C GLY A 323 -18.96 -3.04 -3.68
N LYS A 324 -20.19 -3.31 -4.12
CA LYS A 324 -20.45 -3.94 -5.42
C LYS A 324 -20.43 -2.91 -6.55
N PRO A 325 -19.93 -3.26 -7.74
CA PRO A 325 -20.05 -2.44 -8.96
C PRO A 325 -21.43 -1.86 -9.26
N GLU A 326 -22.50 -2.62 -9.05
CA GLU A 326 -23.89 -2.14 -9.21
C GLU A 326 -24.31 -1.09 -8.16
N GLU A 327 -23.65 -1.08 -7.01
CA GLU A 327 -23.82 -0.09 -5.95
C GLU A 327 -22.89 1.12 -6.17
N LEU A 328 -21.91 1.07 -7.09
CA LEU A 328 -21.02 2.20 -7.42
C LEU A 328 -21.79 3.50 -7.71
N PRO A 329 -22.91 3.49 -8.47
CA PRO A 329 -23.72 4.69 -8.70
C PRO A 329 -24.43 5.20 -7.45
N MET A 330 -24.64 4.33 -6.45
CA MET A 330 -25.28 4.63 -5.17
C MET A 330 -24.27 4.87 -4.03
N LEU A 331 -22.96 4.76 -4.31
CA LEU A 331 -21.93 5.06 -3.32
C LEU A 331 -22.03 6.53 -2.94
N SER A 332 -22.43 6.79 -1.70
CA SER A 332 -22.17 8.09 -1.09
C SER A 332 -20.68 8.19 -0.82
N GLN A 333 -20.05 9.27 -1.26
CA GLN A 333 -18.71 9.61 -0.80
C GLN A 333 -18.75 9.74 0.73
N VAL A 334 -18.12 8.80 1.44
CA VAL A 334 -18.18 8.75 2.90
C VAL A 334 -17.10 9.64 3.51
N SER A 335 -15.93 9.70 2.85
CA SER A 335 -14.84 10.57 3.28
C SER A 335 -13.99 10.97 2.08
N SER A 336 -13.55 12.24 2.04
CA SER A 336 -12.61 12.77 1.06
C SER A 336 -11.68 13.79 1.71
N GLY A 337 -10.49 13.96 1.15
CA GLY A 337 -9.56 14.99 1.61
C GLY A 337 -8.39 15.17 0.66
N ILE A 338 -7.81 16.36 0.68
CA ILE A 338 -6.54 16.62 -0.01
C ILE A 338 -5.42 16.00 0.83
N SER A 339 -4.65 15.13 0.19
CA SER A 339 -3.45 14.52 0.75
C SER A 339 -2.43 15.58 1.15
N LEU A 340 -1.80 15.43 2.30
CA LEU A 340 -0.57 16.18 2.61
C LEU A 340 0.62 15.69 1.77
N GLY A 341 0.54 14.47 1.23
CA GLY A 341 1.48 13.98 0.22
C GLY A 341 1.36 14.74 -1.09
N PHE A 342 2.49 15.00 -1.72
CA PHE A 342 2.62 15.86 -2.90
C PHE A 342 3.59 15.27 -3.93
N CYS A 343 3.36 15.60 -5.19
CA CYS A 343 4.36 15.50 -6.23
C CYS A 343 5.29 16.71 -6.18
N TYR A 344 6.56 16.51 -6.49
CA TYR A 344 7.58 17.55 -6.41
C TYR A 344 8.48 17.56 -7.65
N LEU A 345 9.13 18.70 -7.86
CA LEU A 345 10.26 18.87 -8.74
C LEU A 345 11.46 19.38 -7.92
N THR A 346 12.60 18.72 -8.05
CA THR A 346 13.89 19.22 -7.55
C THR A 346 14.81 19.60 -8.71
N LEU A 347 15.59 20.66 -8.51
CA LEU A 347 16.45 21.24 -9.55
C LEU A 347 17.89 21.29 -9.04
N ARG A 348 18.77 20.50 -9.67
CA ARG A 348 20.20 20.49 -9.34
C ARG A 348 20.86 21.75 -9.88
N LYS A 349 21.49 22.53 -8.99
CA LYS A 349 22.30 23.68 -9.40
C LYS A 349 23.64 23.22 -9.96
N SER A 350 23.99 23.72 -11.14
CA SER A 350 25.25 23.38 -11.81
C SER A 350 25.69 24.52 -12.73
N ALA A 351 26.81 24.34 -13.44
CA ALA A 351 27.21 25.26 -14.49
C ALA A 351 26.18 25.38 -15.64
N ARG A 352 25.29 24.39 -15.81
CA ARG A 352 24.23 24.40 -16.83
C ARG A 352 22.94 25.06 -16.35
N LEU A 353 22.68 25.05 -15.04
CA LEU A 353 21.45 25.58 -14.45
C LEU A 353 21.79 26.36 -13.19
N ASN A 354 21.80 27.69 -13.30
CA ASN A 354 22.04 28.58 -12.16
C ASN A 354 20.74 28.83 -11.36
N THR A 355 20.88 29.50 -10.21
CA THR A 355 19.74 29.77 -9.32
C THR A 355 18.65 30.62 -9.97
N GLN A 356 18.99 31.66 -10.73
CA GLN A 356 17.99 32.51 -11.38
C GLN A 356 17.23 31.76 -12.47
N GLN A 357 17.92 30.95 -13.28
CA GLN A 357 17.29 30.11 -14.29
C GLN A 357 16.34 29.09 -13.67
N ALA A 358 16.74 28.49 -12.56
CA ALA A 358 15.89 27.55 -11.86
C ALA A 358 14.66 28.22 -11.21
N ARG A 359 14.81 29.44 -10.68
CA ARG A 359 13.66 30.24 -10.21
C ARG A 359 12.71 30.54 -11.36
N ARG A 360 13.23 30.92 -12.54
CA ARG A 360 12.41 31.07 -13.75
C ARG A 360 11.67 29.79 -14.13
N LEU A 361 12.30 28.62 -14.04
CA LEU A 361 11.62 27.34 -14.31
C LEU A 361 10.46 27.10 -13.33
N VAL A 362 10.67 27.33 -12.04
CA VAL A 362 9.61 27.21 -11.02
C VAL A 362 8.49 28.23 -11.28
N ASP A 363 8.84 29.46 -11.64
CA ASP A 363 7.88 30.51 -11.95
C ASP A 363 7.01 30.16 -13.17
N ILE A 364 7.62 29.62 -14.23
CA ILE A 364 6.89 29.11 -15.40
C ILE A 364 5.89 28.03 -14.98
N ILE A 365 6.29 27.08 -14.13
CA ILE A 365 5.40 25.98 -13.69
C ILE A 365 4.18 26.51 -12.92
N HIS A 366 4.40 27.47 -12.01
CA HIS A 366 3.37 27.91 -11.06
C HIS A 366 2.55 29.12 -11.50
N ARG A 367 3.09 30.00 -12.36
CA ARG A 367 2.37 31.18 -12.87
C ARG A 367 1.67 30.96 -14.19
N SER A 368 2.07 29.94 -14.95
CA SER A 368 1.36 29.55 -16.15
C SER A 368 0.15 28.66 -15.81
N SER A 369 -0.63 28.32 -16.84
CA SER A 369 -1.69 27.33 -16.72
C SER A 369 -1.17 25.88 -16.71
N LEU A 370 0.15 25.63 -16.66
CA LEU A 370 0.72 24.29 -16.83
C LEU A 370 0.09 23.25 -15.90
N LEU A 371 0.08 23.53 -14.59
CA LEU A 371 -0.52 22.61 -13.62
C LEU A 371 -2.04 22.48 -13.75
N GLN A 372 -2.72 23.47 -14.34
CA GLN A 372 -4.18 23.49 -14.51
C GLN A 372 -4.63 22.76 -15.78
N THR A 373 -3.77 22.67 -16.79
CA THR A 373 -4.07 22.03 -18.09
C THR A 373 -3.51 20.61 -18.20
N LEU A 374 -3.09 20.00 -17.08
CA LEU A 374 -2.67 18.60 -17.03
C LEU A 374 -3.84 17.69 -17.43
N GLU A 375 -3.64 16.85 -18.46
CA GLU A 375 -4.60 15.83 -18.90
C GLU A 375 -4.58 14.62 -17.95
N VAL A 376 -5.02 14.83 -16.71
CA VAL A 376 -5.22 13.78 -15.70
C VAL A 376 -6.73 13.64 -15.44
N ASP A 377 -7.20 12.42 -15.12
CA ASP A 377 -8.61 12.18 -14.80
C ASP A 377 -9.16 13.24 -13.83
N GLU A 378 -10.37 13.75 -14.13
CA GLU A 378 -10.96 14.90 -13.43
C GLU A 378 -10.97 14.71 -11.90
N ASN A 379 -10.36 15.67 -11.18
CA ASN A 379 -10.31 15.77 -9.72
C ASN A 379 -9.41 14.76 -8.98
N LEU A 380 -8.43 14.13 -9.63
CA LEU A 380 -7.43 13.30 -8.95
C LEU A 380 -6.32 14.10 -8.27
N ILE A 381 -5.94 15.22 -8.86
CA ILE A 381 -4.84 16.05 -8.40
C ILE A 381 -5.31 17.50 -8.19
N THR A 382 -4.60 18.23 -7.34
CA THR A 382 -4.84 19.65 -7.08
C THR A 382 -3.50 20.38 -7.13
N PRO A 383 -3.33 21.40 -7.99
CA PRO A 383 -2.12 22.23 -8.01
C PRO A 383 -1.79 22.77 -6.63
N SER A 384 -0.51 22.74 -6.28
CA SER A 384 -0.05 23.06 -4.93
C SER A 384 0.91 24.24 -4.91
N ASN A 385 0.60 25.21 -4.05
CA ASN A 385 1.43 26.40 -3.82
C ASN A 385 2.19 26.33 -2.49
N ALA A 386 2.20 25.18 -1.81
CA ALA A 386 2.85 24.98 -0.52
C ALA A 386 3.21 23.50 -0.30
N LEU A 387 4.32 23.21 0.40
CA LEU A 387 4.70 21.82 0.71
C LEU A 387 3.79 21.20 1.78
N LEU A 388 3.51 21.98 2.82
CA LEU A 388 2.56 21.73 3.90
C LEU A 388 1.73 23.00 4.12
N PRO A 389 0.58 22.94 4.79
CA PRO A 389 -0.18 24.15 5.14
C PRO A 389 0.70 25.22 5.80
N GLY A 390 0.77 26.40 5.19
CA GLY A 390 1.61 27.52 5.65
C GLY A 390 3.06 27.52 5.15
N TRP A 391 3.51 26.47 4.45
CA TRP A 391 4.87 26.35 3.91
C TRP A 391 4.87 26.70 2.42
N SER A 392 4.50 27.95 2.13
CA SER A 392 4.22 28.43 0.78
C SER A 392 5.49 28.61 -0.07
N ILE A 393 5.33 28.44 -1.37
CA ILE A 393 6.39 28.74 -2.35
C ILE A 393 6.67 30.26 -2.33
N PRO A 394 7.94 30.68 -2.33
CA PRO A 394 8.29 32.10 -2.39
C PRO A 394 8.00 32.69 -3.77
N GLN A 395 7.79 34.01 -3.80
CA GLN A 395 7.69 34.77 -5.04
C GLN A 395 9.03 35.46 -5.33
N TRP A 396 9.37 35.54 -6.61
CA TRP A 396 10.52 36.27 -7.10
C TRP A 396 10.05 37.29 -8.14
N ASP A 397 10.75 38.42 -8.19
CA ASP A 397 10.51 39.48 -9.16
C ASP A 397 11.51 39.38 -10.33
N GLU A 398 11.16 39.96 -11.47
CA GLU A 398 12.07 40.17 -12.62
C GLU A 398 12.68 38.89 -13.24
N LEU A 399 11.90 37.79 -13.32
CA LEU A 399 12.37 36.53 -13.91
C LEU A 399 12.17 36.39 -15.43
N ASP A 400 11.32 37.21 -16.04
CA ASP A 400 10.93 37.09 -17.47
C ASP A 400 12.11 37.30 -18.44
N GLU A 401 13.13 38.03 -18.02
CA GLU A 401 14.32 38.32 -18.84
C GLU A 401 15.43 37.25 -18.70
N VAL A 402 15.35 36.35 -17.72
CA VAL A 402 16.43 35.39 -17.42
C VAL A 402 16.49 34.24 -18.43
N ALA A 403 17.38 34.28 -19.42
CA ALA A 403 17.43 33.23 -20.46
C ALA A 403 17.51 31.79 -19.89
N LEU A 404 16.65 30.90 -20.39
CA LEU A 404 16.69 29.47 -20.04
C LEU A 404 17.91 28.77 -20.65
N PRO A 405 18.41 27.68 -20.05
CA PRO A 405 19.43 26.84 -20.67
C PRO A 405 18.95 26.26 -22.00
N GLU A 406 19.85 26.05 -22.96
CA GLU A 406 19.49 25.45 -24.25
C GLU A 406 19.01 24.00 -24.12
N LYS A 407 19.57 23.24 -23.18
CA LYS A 407 19.26 21.82 -22.96
C LYS A 407 19.22 21.47 -21.48
N LEU A 408 18.24 20.65 -21.10
CA LEU A 408 18.10 20.10 -19.75
C LEU A 408 17.70 18.62 -19.82
N THR A 409 18.00 17.88 -18.76
CA THR A 409 17.55 16.50 -18.57
C THR A 409 16.62 16.39 -17.36
N LEU A 410 15.49 15.69 -17.51
CA LEU A 410 14.53 15.41 -16.44
C LEU A 410 14.43 13.91 -16.20
N ALA A 411 14.85 13.47 -15.01
CA ALA A 411 14.52 12.13 -14.53
C ALA A 411 13.21 12.15 -13.73
N TYR A 412 12.34 11.18 -13.97
CA TYR A 412 11.10 11.02 -13.22
C TYR A 412 10.72 9.55 -13.06
N HIS A 413 9.94 9.24 -12.04
CA HIS A 413 9.45 7.88 -11.78
C HIS A 413 7.91 7.84 -11.70
N LEU A 414 7.34 6.69 -11.33
CA LEU A 414 5.90 6.54 -11.13
C LEU A 414 5.42 7.47 -10.00
N PRO A 415 4.17 7.97 -10.02
CA PRO A 415 3.05 7.48 -10.82
C PRO A 415 2.86 8.21 -12.17
N VAL A 416 1.83 7.78 -12.92
CA VAL A 416 1.58 8.22 -14.31
C VAL A 416 1.31 9.72 -14.44
N GLU A 417 0.82 10.38 -13.38
CA GLU A 417 0.62 11.83 -13.36
C GLU A 417 1.93 12.59 -13.59
N LEU A 418 3.05 12.04 -13.12
CA LEU A 418 4.37 12.62 -13.35
C LEU A 418 4.81 12.49 -14.80
N HIS A 419 4.34 11.47 -15.52
CA HIS A 419 4.58 11.34 -16.96
C HIS A 419 3.87 12.45 -17.73
N ALA A 420 2.58 12.67 -17.46
CA ALA A 420 1.83 13.76 -18.07
C ALA A 420 2.47 15.13 -17.79
N MET A 421 2.91 15.36 -16.54
CA MET A 421 3.63 16.57 -16.17
C MET A 421 4.98 16.71 -16.89
N ALA A 422 5.73 15.62 -17.04
CA ALA A 422 7.02 15.63 -17.74
C ALA A 422 6.86 15.96 -19.23
N GLU A 423 5.87 15.39 -19.90
CA GLU A 423 5.56 15.67 -21.32
C GLU A 423 5.11 17.12 -21.51
N GLN A 424 4.23 17.61 -20.64
CA GLN A 424 3.73 18.97 -20.72
C GLN A 424 4.82 20.00 -20.45
N LEU A 425 5.70 19.74 -19.47
CA LEU A 425 6.87 20.57 -19.22
C LEU A 425 7.84 20.56 -20.41
N CYS A 426 8.05 19.40 -21.04
CA CYS A 426 8.87 19.29 -22.24
C CYS A 426 8.35 20.18 -23.38
N HIS A 427 7.04 20.13 -23.65
CA HIS A 427 6.42 20.98 -24.66
C HIS A 427 6.56 22.48 -24.32
N ALA A 428 6.30 22.85 -23.07
CA ALA A 428 6.37 24.24 -22.62
C ALA A 428 7.78 24.83 -22.73
N LEU A 429 8.80 24.05 -22.35
CA LEU A 429 10.19 24.49 -22.43
C LEU A 429 10.68 24.58 -23.89
N ALA A 430 10.22 23.68 -24.77
CA ALA A 430 10.56 23.74 -26.19
C ALA A 430 10.08 25.05 -26.85
N LEU A 431 8.89 25.53 -26.49
CA LEU A 431 8.35 26.83 -26.95
C LEU A 431 9.20 28.03 -26.48
N LEU A 432 9.93 27.86 -25.39
CA LEU A 432 10.84 28.86 -24.81
C LEU A 432 12.31 28.64 -25.24
N GLY A 433 12.56 27.75 -26.20
CA GLY A 433 13.90 27.49 -26.75
C GLY A 433 14.78 26.59 -25.88
N CYS A 434 14.20 25.84 -24.93
CA CYS A 434 14.91 24.89 -24.07
C CYS A 434 14.49 23.45 -24.40
N GLU A 435 15.45 22.63 -24.86
CA GLU A 435 15.23 21.21 -25.15
C GLU A 435 15.27 20.39 -23.85
N LEU A 436 14.16 19.74 -23.49
CA LEU A 436 14.07 18.87 -22.32
C LEU A 436 14.12 17.38 -22.70
N THR A 437 15.19 16.69 -22.32
CA THR A 437 15.31 15.24 -22.49
C THR A 437 14.71 14.50 -21.30
N LEU A 438 13.74 13.61 -21.56
CA LEU A 438 13.04 12.84 -20.54
C LEU A 438 13.71 11.49 -20.27
N ILE A 439 13.92 11.16 -18.99
CA ILE A 439 14.51 9.89 -18.53
C ILE A 439 13.53 9.22 -17.56
N PHE A 440 12.75 8.27 -18.06
CA PHE A 440 11.78 7.55 -17.24
C PHE A 440 12.46 6.44 -16.42
N HIS A 441 12.19 6.43 -15.12
CA HIS A 441 12.56 5.38 -14.20
C HIS A 441 11.32 4.58 -13.77
N ASN A 442 11.22 3.32 -14.24
CA ASN A 442 10.07 2.47 -13.94
C ASN A 442 10.14 1.86 -12.53
N ALA A 443 10.04 2.71 -11.51
CA ALA A 443 9.94 2.33 -10.10
C ALA A 443 9.07 3.32 -9.32
N LYS A 444 8.72 2.98 -8.08
CA LYS A 444 7.93 3.83 -7.17
C LYS A 444 8.77 4.80 -6.33
N ASN A 445 10.09 4.63 -6.38
CA ASN A 445 11.06 5.44 -5.65
C ASN A 445 12.36 5.49 -6.46
N TRP A 446 13.39 6.04 -5.86
CA TRP A 446 14.68 6.25 -6.51
C TRP A 446 15.64 5.07 -6.38
N ASP A 447 15.26 3.96 -5.73
CA ASP A 447 16.15 2.83 -5.46
C ASP A 447 16.55 2.08 -6.73
N GLY A 448 17.84 1.69 -6.83
CA GLY A 448 18.40 0.99 -7.99
C GLY A 448 19.12 1.88 -9.01
N ASN A 449 19.93 1.28 -9.88
CA ASN A 449 20.92 1.96 -10.75
C ASN A 449 20.36 3.19 -11.50
N HIS A 450 20.94 4.35 -11.17
CA HIS A 450 20.15 5.56 -10.99
C HIS A 450 20.31 6.60 -12.13
N PRO A 451 19.24 7.00 -12.82
CA PRO A 451 19.28 8.12 -13.78
C PRO A 451 19.63 9.47 -13.15
N LEU A 452 19.59 9.58 -11.81
CA LEU A 452 19.83 10.84 -11.10
C LEU A 452 21.18 11.47 -11.36
N ALA A 453 22.25 10.68 -11.55
CA ALA A 453 23.58 11.25 -11.78
C ALA A 453 23.62 12.13 -13.05
N GLN A 454 22.80 11.81 -14.05
CA GLN A 454 22.79 12.46 -15.36
C GLN A 454 21.72 13.54 -15.50
N ALA A 455 20.79 13.62 -14.54
CA ALA A 455 19.64 14.51 -14.58
C ALA A 455 19.96 15.91 -14.00
N ASP A 456 19.46 16.96 -14.65
CA ASP A 456 19.44 18.33 -14.13
C ASP A 456 18.21 18.57 -13.24
N LEU A 457 17.09 17.92 -13.59
CA LEU A 457 15.81 17.98 -12.90
C LEU A 457 15.39 16.58 -12.46
N MET A 458 14.75 16.48 -11.29
CA MET A 458 14.22 15.22 -10.77
C MET A 458 12.79 15.42 -10.30
N MET A 459 11.87 14.59 -10.75
CA MET A 459 10.45 14.67 -10.41
C MET A 459 9.96 13.36 -9.82
N GLY A 460 9.28 13.46 -8.68
CA GLY A 460 8.83 12.30 -7.91
C GLY A 460 7.62 12.67 -7.05
N ASP A 461 7.17 11.71 -6.24
CA ASP A 461 6.13 11.92 -5.25
C ASP A 461 6.64 11.64 -3.84
N ARG A 462 6.01 12.28 -2.87
CA ARG A 462 6.28 12.05 -1.46
C ARG A 462 4.98 11.80 -0.72
N LEU A 463 4.86 10.60 -0.18
CA LEU A 463 3.82 10.26 0.79
C LEU A 463 4.13 10.93 2.13
N ILE A 464 3.12 11.59 2.69
CA ILE A 464 3.15 12.17 4.03
C ILE A 464 2.26 11.32 4.95
N GLY A 465 2.85 10.84 6.05
CA GLY A 465 2.17 10.00 7.04
C GLY A 465 1.47 10.81 8.13
N GLU A 466 1.32 10.20 9.31
CA GLU A 466 0.64 10.79 10.46
C GLU A 466 1.38 11.95 11.09
N ALA A 467 2.71 12.00 10.99
CA ALA A 467 3.54 13.10 11.47
C ALA A 467 4.23 13.78 10.27
N PRO A 468 3.67 14.88 9.72
CA PRO A 468 4.16 15.51 8.50
C PRO A 468 5.60 16.01 8.59
N GLU A 469 5.92 16.75 9.64
CA GLU A 469 7.23 17.35 9.88
C GLU A 469 8.30 16.28 10.05
N TYR A 470 8.03 15.27 10.87
CA TYR A 470 8.92 14.11 11.00
C TYR A 470 9.10 13.38 9.65
N THR A 471 8.04 13.21 8.87
CA THR A 471 8.14 12.54 7.56
C THR A 471 9.09 13.30 6.62
N LEU A 472 9.06 14.63 6.66
CA LEU A 472 9.93 15.50 5.89
C LEU A 472 11.38 15.51 6.40
N GLU A 473 11.59 15.50 7.73
CA GLU A 473 12.93 15.34 8.32
C GLU A 473 13.58 14.02 7.89
N GLN A 474 12.82 12.93 8.01
CA GLN A 474 13.25 11.60 7.59
C GLN A 474 13.57 11.57 6.09
N TRP A 475 12.78 12.27 5.27
CA TRP A 475 13.01 12.37 3.82
C TRP A 475 14.34 13.05 3.50
N LEU A 476 14.63 14.22 4.11
CA LEU A 476 15.91 14.92 3.94
C LEU A 476 17.11 14.09 4.42
N ARG A 477 16.91 13.26 5.45
CA ARG A 477 17.97 12.44 6.04
C ARG A 477 18.26 11.18 5.23
N CYS A 478 17.24 10.41 4.86
CA CYS A 478 17.41 9.04 4.37
C CYS A 478 17.38 8.92 2.85
N ASP A 479 16.70 9.83 2.14
CA ASP A 479 16.49 9.69 0.70
C ASP A 479 17.76 10.06 -0.10
N GLN A 480 18.15 9.18 -1.01
CA GLN A 480 19.33 9.36 -1.86
C GLN A 480 19.17 10.49 -2.89
N LEU A 481 17.95 10.98 -3.13
CA LEU A 481 17.69 12.16 -3.95
C LEU A 481 18.59 13.32 -3.54
N TRP A 482 18.72 13.57 -2.23
CA TRP A 482 19.34 14.79 -1.73
C TRP A 482 20.84 14.88 -1.99
N SER A 483 21.55 13.76 -2.00
CA SER A 483 22.98 13.74 -2.38
C SER A 483 23.20 13.93 -3.87
N HIS A 484 22.15 13.77 -4.68
CA HIS A 484 22.18 14.03 -6.12
C HIS A 484 21.68 15.43 -6.45
N VAL A 485 20.75 16.01 -5.70
CA VAL A 485 20.26 17.37 -5.94
C VAL A 485 21.24 18.42 -5.43
N LEU A 486 21.83 18.19 -4.24
CA LEU A 486 22.79 19.08 -3.60
C LEU A 486 24.22 18.65 -3.91
N ASN A 487 25.10 19.63 -4.11
CA ASN A 487 26.54 19.35 -4.16
C ASN A 487 27.05 18.92 -2.77
N ALA A 488 28.25 18.31 -2.72
CA ALA A 488 28.77 17.75 -1.47
C ALA A 488 28.82 18.77 -0.29
N PRO A 489 29.30 20.02 -0.47
CA PRO A 489 29.25 21.03 0.60
C PRO A 489 27.85 21.35 1.10
N ALA A 490 26.89 21.58 0.18
CA ALA A 490 25.51 21.88 0.54
C ALA A 490 24.81 20.69 1.21
N TYR A 491 25.10 19.47 0.76
CA TYR A 491 24.58 18.26 1.38
C TYR A 491 25.12 18.06 2.80
N THR A 492 26.43 18.26 3.01
CA THR A 492 27.02 18.24 4.36
C THR A 492 26.44 19.32 5.27
N HIS A 493 26.22 20.53 4.73
CA HIS A 493 25.55 21.60 5.47
C HIS A 493 24.13 21.19 5.88
N LEU A 494 23.33 20.63 4.96
CA LEU A 494 22.00 20.12 5.26
C LEU A 494 22.03 19.09 6.40
N GLN A 495 22.91 18.08 6.32
CA GLN A 495 23.01 17.05 7.37
C GLN A 495 23.40 17.66 8.73
N THR A 496 24.34 18.61 8.74
CA THR A 496 24.76 19.32 9.97
C THR A 496 23.62 20.13 10.56
N THR A 497 22.82 20.80 9.72
CA THR A 497 21.64 21.53 10.15
C THR A 497 20.62 20.55 10.75
N LEU A 498 20.28 19.45 10.08
CA LEU A 498 19.35 18.45 10.62
C LEU A 498 19.83 17.85 11.97
N ASP A 499 21.14 17.67 12.15
CA ASP A 499 21.72 17.25 13.43
C ASP A 499 21.54 18.30 14.55
N ALA A 500 21.59 19.59 14.21
CA ALA A 500 21.33 20.69 15.15
C ALA A 500 19.84 20.82 15.50
N LEU A 501 18.93 20.58 14.55
CA LEU A 501 17.49 20.52 14.84
C LEU A 501 17.18 19.34 15.76
N GLN A 502 17.77 18.18 15.51
CA GLN A 502 17.50 16.96 16.26
C GLN A 502 17.76 17.08 17.77
N ILE A 503 18.72 17.92 18.19
CA ILE A 503 19.07 18.10 19.61
C ILE A 503 18.16 19.10 20.35
N GLN A 504 17.24 19.78 19.66
CA GLN A 504 16.30 20.70 20.30
C GLN A 504 15.17 19.92 20.97
N ALA A 505 15.01 20.11 22.29
CA ALA A 505 14.03 19.38 23.09
C ALA A 505 12.60 19.79 22.78
N ASP A 506 12.36 21.10 22.65
CA ASP A 506 11.06 21.65 22.32
C ASP A 506 10.66 21.27 20.88
N GLU A 507 9.45 20.74 20.73
CA GLU A 507 8.97 20.23 19.46
C GLU A 507 8.56 21.34 18.49
N ASP A 508 7.96 22.41 19.01
CA ASP A 508 7.49 23.52 18.17
C ASP A 508 8.68 24.29 17.60
N ASP A 509 9.73 24.49 18.41
CA ASP A 509 11.01 25.05 17.95
C ASP A 509 11.67 24.16 16.86
N ARG A 510 11.66 22.83 17.05
CA ARG A 510 12.16 21.90 16.01
C ARG A 510 11.37 22.02 14.71
N HIS A 511 10.05 22.10 14.79
CA HIS A 511 9.18 22.18 13.62
C HIS A 511 9.40 23.51 12.88
N ALA A 512 9.50 24.62 13.61
CA ALA A 512 9.81 25.93 13.03
C ALA A 512 11.19 25.96 12.36
N ALA A 513 12.21 25.36 13.00
CA ALA A 513 13.53 25.24 12.39
C ALA A 513 13.51 24.38 11.11
N LEU A 514 12.73 23.30 11.08
CA LEU A 514 12.59 22.45 9.90
C LEU A 514 11.88 23.19 8.76
N GLN A 515 10.83 23.95 9.09
CA GLN A 515 10.16 24.81 8.13
C GLN A 515 11.15 25.78 7.47
N GLN A 516 12.08 26.35 8.24
CA GLN A 516 13.10 27.26 7.69
C GLN A 516 14.06 26.55 6.73
N VAL A 517 14.40 25.28 6.97
CA VAL A 517 15.20 24.46 6.03
C VAL A 517 14.47 24.33 4.70
N PHE A 518 13.19 23.96 4.71
CA PHE A 518 12.40 23.84 3.49
C PHE A 518 12.13 25.18 2.81
N ALA A 519 11.92 26.25 3.57
CA ALA A 519 11.80 27.60 3.04
C ALA A 519 13.06 28.01 2.26
N THR A 520 14.24 27.66 2.76
CA THR A 520 15.52 27.90 2.07
C THR A 520 15.62 27.07 0.78
N LEU A 521 15.29 25.78 0.84
CA LEU A 521 15.28 24.90 -0.34
C LEU A 521 14.32 25.40 -1.43
N MET A 522 13.15 25.91 -1.04
CA MET A 522 12.19 26.49 -1.97
C MET A 522 12.65 27.86 -2.51
N HIS A 523 13.21 28.73 -1.67
CA HIS A 523 13.72 30.05 -2.07
C HIS A 523 14.86 29.97 -3.09
N ASP A 524 15.69 28.95 -3.00
CA ASP A 524 16.75 28.68 -3.96
C ASP A 524 16.24 27.93 -5.20
N ALA A 525 14.93 27.65 -5.29
CA ALA A 525 14.32 26.81 -6.30
C ALA A 525 15.02 25.44 -6.41
N THR A 526 15.47 24.89 -5.28
CA THR A 526 16.05 23.54 -5.20
C THR A 526 14.94 22.49 -5.13
N LEU A 527 13.82 22.83 -4.50
CA LEU A 527 12.61 22.02 -4.39
C LEU A 527 11.39 22.90 -4.67
N THR A 528 10.39 22.36 -5.37
CA THR A 528 9.05 22.95 -5.45
C THR A 528 7.99 21.84 -5.45
N PRO A 529 6.87 21.98 -4.71
CA PRO A 529 5.73 21.11 -4.88
C PRO A 529 5.07 21.38 -6.24
N LEU A 530 4.35 20.39 -6.76
CA LEU A 530 3.62 20.49 -8.03
C LEU A 530 2.12 20.37 -7.78
N PHE A 531 1.69 19.22 -7.24
CA PHE A 531 0.29 18.97 -6.94
C PHE A 531 0.14 17.94 -5.82
N ASN A 532 -0.98 18.04 -5.10
CA ASN A 532 -1.40 17.07 -4.10
C ASN A 532 -2.42 16.10 -4.71
N TYR A 533 -2.50 14.90 -4.15
CA TYR A 533 -3.55 13.95 -4.50
C TYR A 533 -4.84 14.24 -3.75
N HIS A 534 -5.97 14.03 -4.40
CA HIS A 534 -7.27 14.07 -3.78
C HIS A 534 -7.74 12.65 -3.45
N TYR A 535 -7.66 12.30 -2.17
CA TYR A 535 -8.09 10.99 -1.70
C TYR A 535 -9.60 10.93 -1.55
N ARG A 536 -10.20 9.84 -2.03
CA ARG A 536 -11.64 9.57 -1.91
C ARG A 536 -11.87 8.14 -1.45
N ILE A 537 -12.73 7.99 -0.46
CA ILE A 537 -13.22 6.70 -0.02
C ILE A 537 -14.74 6.67 -0.20
N SER A 538 -15.16 5.72 -1.01
CA SER A 538 -16.55 5.47 -1.34
C SER A 538 -16.91 4.10 -0.76
N ALA A 539 -17.97 4.01 0.04
CA ALA A 539 -18.37 2.76 0.67
C ALA A 539 -19.90 2.57 0.56
N PRO A 540 -20.39 1.33 0.49
CA PRO A 540 -21.80 1.07 0.33
C PRO A 540 -22.52 1.29 1.66
N PRO A 541 -23.85 1.48 1.65
CA PRO A 541 -24.64 1.51 2.88
C PRO A 541 -24.39 0.24 3.69
N GLY A 542 -23.85 0.38 4.90
CA GLY A 542 -23.57 -0.75 5.80
C GLY A 542 -22.10 -0.93 6.22
N VAL A 543 -21.15 -0.19 5.67
CA VAL A 543 -19.79 -0.10 6.26
C VAL A 543 -19.67 1.24 7.00
N ASN A 544 -19.51 1.17 8.31
CA ASN A 544 -19.44 2.33 9.19
C ASN A 544 -18.01 2.51 9.74
N GLY A 545 -17.73 3.65 10.37
CA GLY A 545 -16.39 3.95 10.91
C GLY A 545 -15.33 4.24 9.84
N VAL A 546 -15.76 4.52 8.61
CA VAL A 546 -14.84 4.80 7.49
C VAL A 546 -14.40 6.26 7.55
N ARG A 547 -13.22 6.50 8.15
CA ARG A 547 -12.59 7.81 8.19
C ARG A 547 -11.24 7.76 7.48
N LEU A 548 -11.02 8.70 6.57
CA LEU A 548 -9.79 8.81 5.78
C LEU A 548 -8.62 9.22 6.67
N ASN A 549 -7.52 8.47 6.59
CA ASN A 549 -6.28 8.71 7.29
C ASN A 549 -5.24 9.41 6.40
N PRO A 550 -4.15 9.94 6.95
CA PRO A 550 -3.16 10.70 6.17
C PRO A 550 -2.55 9.96 4.96
N ARG A 551 -2.56 8.62 4.98
CA ARG A 551 -2.11 7.78 3.85
C ARG A 551 -3.19 7.48 2.81
N GLY A 552 -4.37 8.09 2.90
CA GLY A 552 -5.46 7.88 1.96
C GLY A 552 -6.19 6.55 2.11
N TRP A 553 -5.98 5.83 3.22
CA TRP A 553 -6.74 4.66 3.63
C TRP A 553 -7.78 5.04 4.70
N PHE A 554 -8.57 4.08 5.19
CA PHE A 554 -9.40 4.30 6.37
C PHE A 554 -8.88 3.50 7.57
N GLU A 555 -9.30 3.89 8.77
CA GLU A 555 -8.92 3.21 10.01
C GLU A 555 -9.62 1.86 10.14
N PHE A 556 -8.90 0.78 9.89
CA PHE A 556 -9.43 -0.59 9.90
C PHE A 556 -9.90 -1.03 11.29
N THR A 557 -9.30 -0.50 12.35
CA THR A 557 -9.66 -0.81 13.74
C THR A 557 -10.99 -0.19 14.16
N GLU A 558 -11.40 0.93 13.52
CA GLU A 558 -12.64 1.65 13.81
C GLU A 558 -13.80 1.25 12.86
N ALA A 559 -13.48 0.66 11.71
CA ALA A 559 -14.50 0.21 10.76
C ALA A 559 -15.36 -0.93 11.33
N TRP A 560 -16.67 -0.92 11.04
CA TRP A 560 -17.61 -1.95 11.53
C TRP A 560 -18.82 -2.15 10.62
N LEU A 561 -19.48 -3.31 10.79
CA LEU A 561 -20.69 -3.71 10.04
C LEU A 561 -21.89 -3.82 11.00
N PRO A 562 -23.06 -3.24 10.68
CA PRO A 562 -24.27 -3.47 11.44
C PRO A 562 -24.69 -4.94 11.30
N PRO A 563 -25.40 -5.50 12.30
CA PRO A 563 -25.91 -6.86 12.21
C PRO A 563 -26.81 -7.03 10.98
N PRO A 564 -26.93 -8.24 10.43
CA PRO A 564 -27.84 -8.51 9.32
C PRO A 564 -29.27 -8.11 9.70
N SER A 565 -29.97 -7.43 8.80
CA SER A 565 -31.40 -7.16 8.93
C SER A 565 -32.14 -8.50 9.05
N ALA A 566 -32.98 -8.64 10.08
CA ALA A 566 -33.76 -9.85 10.34
C ALA A 566 -34.84 -10.13 9.29
#